data_AF-A0A9W8PH19-F1
#
_entry.id   AF-A0A9W8PH19-F1
#
_cell.length_a   1.000
_cell.length_b   1.000
_cell.length_c   1.000
_cell.angle_alpha   90.00
_cell.angle_beta   90.00
_cell.angle_gamma   90.00
#
_symmetry.space_group_name_H-M   'P 1'
#
loop_
_entity.id
_entity.type
_entity.pdbx_description
1 polymer ?
#
loop_
_entity_poly.entity_id
_entity_poly.type
_entity_poly.pdbx_seq_one_letter_code
_entity_poly.pdbx_strand_id
1 'polypeptide(L)'
;MISSPRRRKLTPGISSSSLYNSSAPEPKPKQSKKTEESNAEAEPSTPTEEKKPTLTDKALEFDFDHSKIRDPRRTPGRVRRPRYEKRELSEEWLSKFHIPNHRDEKNDPLYCFYDLYQCHKKGPNGSPTYDSAGFQLDYKKVEKWMKPVGYNKKSMMNSMDRALKKGDEEKKAAYEVFFVDGKGPDCGHHLVMDLIKDKMSKDLDIPLHQIDVKHIKKWGEKGFEKVKADEWWVEPNEVEKARFSKMMGGAKLRKDL
;
A
#
# COMPACT_ATOMS: atom_id res chain seq x y z
N MET A 1 10.36 46.26 42.35
CA MET A 1 9.02 46.33 41.72
C MET A 1 9.05 45.50 40.43
N ILE A 2 7.90 44.93 40.05
CA ILE A 2 7.62 44.09 38.85
C ILE A 2 8.10 42.63 39.02
N SER A 3 7.37 41.73 39.68
CA SER A 3 6.08 41.07 39.38
C SER A 3 6.20 39.82 38.48
N SER A 4 6.05 38.65 39.12
CA SER A 4 6.12 37.30 38.56
C SER A 4 4.88 36.92 37.71
N PRO A 5 5.02 36.13 36.64
CA PRO A 5 3.87 35.54 35.96
C PRO A 5 3.41 34.22 36.63
N ARG A 6 2.12 34.20 36.98
CA ARG A 6 1.38 33.06 37.55
C ARG A 6 1.30 31.87 36.57
N ARG A 7 1.59 30.68 37.10
CA ARG A 7 1.16 29.38 36.56
C ARG A 7 -0.38 29.27 36.62
N ARG A 8 -1.02 28.95 35.49
CA ARG A 8 -2.38 28.38 35.47
C ARG A 8 -2.28 26.88 35.17
N LYS A 9 -2.63 26.07 36.17
CA LYS A 9 -2.92 24.64 36.01
C LYS A 9 -4.43 24.49 35.81
N LEU A 10 -4.81 23.72 34.79
CA LEU A 10 -6.14 23.15 34.59
C LEU A 10 -6.17 21.78 35.25
N THR A 11 -7.16 21.54 36.11
CA THR A 11 -7.74 20.20 36.36
C THR A 11 -9.22 20.33 36.73
N PRO A 12 -10.06 19.35 36.35
CA PRO A 12 -11.51 19.36 36.50
C PRO A 12 -11.97 18.78 37.84
N GLY A 13 -13.13 19.21 38.32
CA GLY A 13 -13.76 18.73 39.56
C GLY A 13 -15.28 18.64 39.41
N ILE A 14 -15.79 17.47 39.80
CA ILE A 14 -17.15 16.92 39.73
C ILE A 14 -18.10 17.65 40.70
N SER A 15 -19.38 17.82 40.34
CA SER A 15 -20.50 17.65 41.28
C SER A 15 -21.86 17.51 40.58
N SER A 16 -22.66 16.59 41.10
CA SER A 16 -24.00 16.15 40.73
C SER A 16 -25.12 17.08 41.16
N SER A 17 -26.23 17.13 40.41
CA SER A 17 -27.57 17.09 41.01
C SER A 17 -28.64 16.63 40.00
N SER A 18 -29.42 15.68 40.48
CA SER A 18 -30.62 15.08 39.90
C SER A 18 -31.81 16.04 39.90
N LEU A 19 -32.71 15.93 38.91
CA LEU A 19 -34.16 16.06 39.14
C LEU A 19 -34.91 15.25 38.07
N TYR A 20 -35.69 14.28 38.57
CA TYR A 20 -36.67 13.49 37.84
C TYR A 20 -37.81 14.38 37.34
N ASN A 21 -38.35 14.11 36.16
CA ASN A 21 -39.80 14.15 35.97
C ASN A 21 -40.26 13.21 34.86
N SER A 22 -41.14 12.30 35.26
CA SER A 22 -41.89 11.33 34.48
C SER A 22 -43.22 11.96 34.07
N SER A 23 -43.66 11.73 32.83
CA SER A 23 -44.99 11.15 32.52
C SER A 23 -45.34 11.27 31.03
N ALA A 24 -45.54 10.12 30.39
CA ALA A 24 -46.54 9.92 29.33
C ALA A 24 -47.75 9.19 29.96
N PRO A 25 -48.97 9.31 29.40
CA PRO A 25 -49.43 8.23 28.48
C PRO A 25 -50.39 8.66 27.32
N GLU A 26 -50.25 7.96 26.18
CA GLU A 26 -51.22 7.35 25.21
C GLU A 26 -52.66 7.92 24.93
N PRO A 27 -53.46 7.41 23.93
CA PRO A 27 -53.26 7.15 22.49
C PRO A 27 -54.44 7.56 21.53
N LYS A 28 -54.17 7.59 20.20
CA LYS A 28 -54.98 7.37 18.94
C LYS A 28 -56.49 7.73 18.81
N PRO A 29 -56.96 8.10 17.58
CA PRO A 29 -57.62 7.08 16.73
C PRO A 29 -57.30 7.13 15.21
N LYS A 30 -57.67 6.03 14.54
CA LYS A 30 -57.57 5.70 13.11
C LYS A 30 -58.63 6.43 12.26
N GLN A 31 -58.33 6.71 10.99
CA GLN A 31 -59.30 6.65 9.88
C GLN A 31 -58.62 6.18 8.58
N SER A 32 -59.41 5.58 7.71
CA SER A 32 -59.03 4.66 6.64
C SER A 32 -59.66 5.04 5.29
N LYS A 33 -58.98 4.63 4.20
CA LYS A 33 -59.43 4.40 2.80
C LYS A 33 -59.81 5.61 1.92
N LYS A 34 -59.09 5.76 0.79
CA LYS A 34 -59.65 5.50 -0.56
C LYS A 34 -58.55 5.39 -1.63
N THR A 35 -58.69 4.39 -2.48
CA THR A 35 -58.00 4.14 -3.75
C THR A 35 -58.62 5.03 -4.83
N GLU A 36 -57.83 5.58 -5.76
CA GLU A 36 -58.28 5.92 -7.11
C GLU A 36 -57.07 5.95 -8.06
N GLU A 37 -57.15 5.11 -9.08
CA GLU A 37 -56.27 5.06 -10.25
C GLU A 37 -56.59 6.25 -11.17
N SER A 38 -55.57 6.88 -11.74
CA SER A 38 -55.71 7.53 -13.05
C SER A 38 -54.40 7.48 -13.84
N ASN A 39 -54.59 6.99 -15.06
CA ASN A 39 -53.65 6.86 -16.16
C ASN A 39 -53.34 8.23 -16.82
N ALA A 40 -52.31 8.23 -17.67
CA ALA A 40 -51.73 9.32 -18.47
C ALA A 40 -50.62 10.07 -17.73
N GLU A 41 -49.39 10.15 -18.23
CA GLU A 41 -48.96 10.31 -19.61
C GLU A 41 -47.52 9.79 -19.72
N ALA A 42 -47.23 8.94 -20.70
CA ALA A 42 -45.88 8.44 -20.95
C ALA A 42 -45.06 9.56 -21.58
N GLU A 43 -44.22 10.21 -20.77
CA GLU A 43 -43.20 11.12 -21.29
C GLU A 43 -42.22 10.35 -22.20
N PRO A 44 -41.74 10.98 -23.28
CA PRO A 44 -40.82 10.35 -24.22
C PRO A 44 -39.53 9.96 -23.50
N SER A 45 -39.23 8.66 -23.49
CA SER A 45 -37.98 8.11 -22.99
C SER A 45 -36.81 8.82 -23.66
N THR A 46 -36.11 9.64 -22.89
CA THR A 46 -34.78 10.15 -23.24
C THR A 46 -33.85 8.98 -23.57
N PRO A 47 -32.90 9.15 -24.50
CA PRO A 47 -31.94 8.10 -24.81
C PRO A 47 -31.24 7.74 -23.51
N THR A 48 -31.29 6.45 -23.16
CA THR A 48 -30.71 5.93 -21.92
C THR A 48 -29.23 6.27 -21.95
N GLU A 49 -28.81 7.29 -21.19
CA GLU A 49 -27.40 7.58 -20.97
C GLU A 49 -26.75 6.26 -20.57
N GLU A 50 -25.79 5.78 -21.36
CA GLU A 50 -25.04 4.59 -21.04
C GLU A 50 -24.44 4.77 -19.65
N LYS A 51 -25.01 4.08 -18.65
CA LYS A 51 -24.54 4.17 -17.27
C LYS A 51 -23.13 3.60 -17.21
N LYS A 52 -22.15 4.49 -17.00
CA LYS A 52 -20.75 4.11 -16.84
C LYS A 52 -20.61 3.02 -15.77
N PRO A 53 -19.80 1.97 -15.99
CA PRO A 53 -19.59 0.92 -15.00
C PRO A 53 -18.98 1.50 -13.72
N THR A 54 -19.41 0.99 -12.57
CA THR A 54 -18.84 1.40 -11.28
C THR A 54 -17.39 0.91 -11.15
N LEU A 55 -16.49 1.78 -10.71
CA LEU A 55 -15.10 1.41 -10.45
C LEU A 55 -15.03 0.37 -9.32
N THR A 56 -14.30 -0.72 -9.55
CA THR A 56 -14.08 -1.80 -8.57
C THR A 56 -12.60 -2.11 -8.44
N ASP A 57 -12.20 -2.79 -7.37
CA ASP A 57 -10.81 -3.25 -7.17
C ASP A 57 -10.29 -4.06 -8.38
N LYS A 58 -11.15 -4.90 -8.97
CA LYS A 58 -10.80 -5.73 -10.13
C LYS A 58 -10.52 -4.91 -11.37
N ALA A 59 -11.21 -3.78 -11.55
CA ALA A 59 -11.00 -2.89 -12.69
C ALA A 59 -9.64 -2.17 -12.63
N LEU A 60 -9.02 -2.11 -11.44
CA LEU A 60 -7.68 -1.56 -11.24
C LEU A 60 -6.57 -2.58 -11.46
N GLU A 61 -6.88 -3.87 -11.56
CA GLU A 61 -5.88 -4.93 -11.70
C GLU A 61 -5.25 -4.96 -13.09
N PHE A 62 -3.94 -5.15 -13.15
CA PHE A 62 -3.19 -5.29 -14.39
C PHE A 62 -2.08 -6.35 -14.24
N ASP A 63 -1.49 -6.74 -15.37
CA ASP A 63 -0.30 -7.59 -15.41
C ASP A 63 0.86 -6.84 -16.05
N PHE A 64 2.06 -7.04 -15.52
CA PHE A 64 3.27 -6.58 -16.19
C PHE A 64 3.53 -7.44 -17.43
N ASP A 65 4.04 -6.82 -18.49
CA ASP A 65 4.50 -7.53 -19.67
C ASP A 65 5.82 -8.25 -19.37
N HIS A 66 5.71 -9.52 -18.95
CA HIS A 66 6.85 -10.35 -18.58
C HIS A 66 7.81 -10.62 -19.75
N SER A 67 7.38 -10.43 -21.01
CA SER A 67 8.28 -10.55 -22.17
C SER A 67 9.30 -9.39 -22.25
N LYS A 68 8.99 -8.26 -21.61
CA LYS A 68 9.86 -7.07 -21.54
C LYS A 68 10.70 -7.04 -20.27
N ILE A 69 10.65 -8.06 -19.42
CA ILE A 69 11.43 -8.12 -18.18
C ILE A 69 12.59 -9.07 -18.40
N ARG A 70 13.81 -8.68 -18.02
CA ARG A 70 15.02 -9.49 -18.19
C ARG A 70 14.88 -10.90 -17.63
N ASP A 71 14.28 -11.01 -16.46
CA ASP A 71 13.95 -12.28 -15.84
C ASP A 71 12.42 -12.45 -15.82
N PRO A 72 11.85 -13.24 -16.74
CA PRO A 72 10.40 -13.36 -16.89
C PRO A 72 9.75 -14.19 -15.79
N ARG A 73 10.51 -14.84 -14.90
CA ARG A 73 9.96 -15.64 -13.79
C ARG A 73 9.06 -14.77 -12.90
N ARG A 74 8.03 -15.40 -12.33
CA ARG A 74 7.11 -14.74 -11.40
C ARG A 74 7.87 -14.22 -10.17
N THR A 75 7.38 -13.12 -9.60
CA THR A 75 7.97 -12.57 -8.37
C THR A 75 7.56 -13.42 -7.16
N PRO A 76 8.51 -14.01 -6.42
CA PRO A 76 8.20 -14.78 -5.22
C PRO A 76 7.40 -13.98 -4.18
N GLY A 77 6.44 -14.63 -3.54
CA GLY A 77 5.58 -14.04 -2.50
C GLY A 77 4.48 -13.08 -2.99
N ARG A 78 4.41 -12.75 -4.28
CA ARG A 78 3.27 -12.02 -4.85
C ARG A 78 2.11 -12.98 -5.05
N VAL A 79 0.97 -12.71 -4.42
CA VAL A 79 -0.22 -13.57 -4.46
C VAL A 79 -1.32 -12.99 -5.34
N ARG A 80 -1.49 -11.66 -5.33
CA ARG A 80 -2.51 -10.97 -6.14
C ARG A 80 -1.89 -10.22 -7.32
N ARG A 81 -2.73 -9.92 -8.31
CA ARG A 81 -2.36 -9.03 -9.41
C ARG A 81 -2.11 -7.61 -8.87
N PRO A 82 -1.10 -6.91 -9.37
CA PRO A 82 -0.91 -5.49 -9.07
C PRO A 82 -2.16 -4.68 -9.44
N ARG A 83 -2.42 -3.61 -8.69
CA ARG A 83 -3.51 -2.66 -8.96
C ARG A 83 -2.97 -1.26 -9.21
N TYR A 84 -3.59 -0.52 -10.12
CA TYR A 84 -3.30 0.90 -10.30
C TYR A 84 -3.68 1.73 -9.07
N GLU A 85 -2.83 2.67 -8.71
CA GLU A 85 -3.10 3.74 -7.76
C GLU A 85 -3.60 4.97 -8.51
N LYS A 86 -4.34 5.87 -7.83
CA LYS A 86 -4.86 7.10 -8.44
C LYS A 86 -3.82 7.89 -9.24
N ARG A 87 -2.59 7.97 -8.74
CA ARG A 87 -1.47 8.71 -9.38
C ARG A 87 -0.97 8.09 -10.68
N GLU A 88 -1.33 6.85 -10.97
CA GLU A 88 -0.93 6.09 -12.17
C GLU A 88 -2.02 6.14 -13.25
N LEU A 89 -3.18 6.73 -12.95
CA LEU A 89 -4.34 6.77 -13.84
C LEU A 89 -4.52 8.16 -14.44
N SER A 90 -4.77 8.22 -15.75
CA SER A 90 -5.16 9.45 -16.41
C SER A 90 -6.61 9.81 -16.11
N GLU A 91 -6.95 11.09 -16.22
CA GLU A 91 -8.33 11.57 -16.10
C GLU A 91 -9.24 10.92 -17.15
N GLU A 92 -8.73 10.74 -18.38
CA GLU A 92 -9.43 10.02 -19.45
C GLU A 92 -9.76 8.58 -19.06
N TRP A 93 -8.85 7.86 -18.40
CA TRP A 93 -9.12 6.51 -17.93
C TRP A 93 -10.20 6.50 -16.86
N LEU A 94 -10.09 7.39 -15.86
CA LEU A 94 -11.06 7.51 -14.77
C LEU A 94 -12.44 7.91 -15.28
N SER A 95 -12.50 8.74 -16.33
CA SER A 95 -13.75 9.20 -16.95
C SER A 95 -14.62 8.06 -17.49
N LYS A 96 -14.06 6.87 -17.72
CA LYS A 96 -14.79 5.68 -18.21
C LYS A 96 -15.65 5.03 -17.12
N PHE A 97 -15.41 5.35 -15.85
CA PHE A 97 -16.07 4.72 -14.72
C PHE A 97 -16.93 5.71 -13.94
N HIS A 98 -18.00 5.20 -13.33
CA HIS A 98 -18.65 5.86 -12.21
C HIS A 98 -17.83 5.59 -10.94
N ILE A 99 -17.28 6.64 -10.33
CA ILE A 99 -16.54 6.55 -9.06
C ILE A 99 -17.53 6.84 -7.92
N PRO A 100 -17.82 5.85 -7.04
CA PRO A 100 -18.73 6.06 -5.93
C PRO A 100 -18.25 7.20 -5.03
N ASN A 101 -19.20 8.00 -4.54
CA ASN A 101 -18.87 8.99 -3.53
C ASN A 101 -18.71 8.29 -2.17
N HIS A 102 -17.45 8.06 -1.77
CA HIS A 102 -17.13 7.44 -0.49
C HIS A 102 -17.20 8.50 0.62
N ARG A 103 -18.04 8.27 1.64
CA ARG A 103 -18.12 9.14 2.84
C ARG A 103 -16.79 9.28 3.59
N ASP A 104 -15.93 8.26 3.46
CA ASP A 104 -14.59 8.20 4.05
C ASP A 104 -13.63 7.68 2.97
N GLU A 105 -12.62 8.50 2.65
CA GLU A 105 -11.58 8.20 1.65
C GLU A 105 -10.88 6.86 1.91
N LYS A 106 -10.86 6.39 3.15
CA LYS A 106 -10.25 5.09 3.53
C LYS A 106 -10.99 3.89 2.92
N ASN A 107 -12.22 4.07 2.45
CA ASN A 107 -12.98 3.06 1.74
C ASN A 107 -12.93 3.21 0.21
N ASP A 108 -12.25 4.25 -0.30
CA ASP A 108 -12.03 4.45 -1.73
C ASP A 108 -10.83 3.60 -2.18
N PRO A 109 -10.99 2.67 -3.13
CA PRO A 109 -9.88 1.85 -3.64
C PRO A 109 -8.80 2.66 -4.35
N LEU A 110 -9.07 3.90 -4.76
CA LEU A 110 -8.09 4.82 -5.34
C LEU A 110 -7.20 5.51 -4.29
N TYR A 111 -7.55 5.42 -3.01
CA TYR A 111 -6.78 6.05 -1.93
C TYR A 111 -5.45 5.33 -1.70
N CYS A 112 -4.35 6.10 -1.58
CA CYS A 112 -3.00 5.55 -1.54
C CYS A 112 -2.71 4.63 -0.33
N PHE A 113 -3.46 4.76 0.77
CA PHE A 113 -3.34 3.89 1.93
C PHE A 113 -4.56 2.98 2.13
N TYR A 114 -5.41 2.83 1.10
CA TYR A 114 -6.61 2.00 1.13
C TYR A 114 -6.34 0.62 1.75
N ASP A 115 -5.31 -0.09 1.26
CA ASP A 115 -4.98 -1.44 1.73
C ASP A 115 -4.56 -1.49 3.20
N LEU A 116 -3.87 -0.45 3.67
CA LEU A 116 -3.46 -0.36 5.07
C LEU A 116 -4.67 -0.18 5.97
N TYR A 117 -5.63 0.66 5.57
CA TYR A 117 -6.87 0.86 6.31
C TYR A 117 -7.76 -0.38 6.30
N GLN A 118 -7.87 -1.08 5.16
CA GLN A 118 -8.59 -2.35 5.11
C GLN A 118 -7.93 -3.42 6.00
N CYS A 119 -6.60 -3.51 5.99
CA CYS A 119 -5.85 -4.43 6.85
C CYS A 119 -6.09 -4.12 8.33
N HIS A 120 -6.00 -2.84 8.74
CA HIS A 120 -6.25 -2.42 10.10
C HIS A 120 -7.70 -2.66 10.55
N LYS A 121 -8.68 -2.33 9.70
CA LYS A 121 -10.12 -2.51 9.97
C LYS A 121 -10.50 -3.97 10.18
N LYS A 122 -9.89 -4.90 9.44
CA LYS A 122 -10.13 -6.34 9.57
C LYS A 122 -9.58 -6.94 10.87
N GLY A 123 -8.60 -6.29 11.50
CA GLY A 123 -8.00 -6.77 12.74
C GLY A 123 -7.04 -7.96 12.57
N PRO A 124 -6.42 -8.44 13.67
CA PRO A 124 -5.38 -9.48 13.64
C PRO A 124 -5.91 -10.85 13.21
N ASN A 125 -7.20 -11.12 13.44
CA ASN A 125 -7.88 -12.37 13.10
C ASN A 125 -8.72 -12.26 11.82
N GLY A 126 -8.63 -11.13 11.12
CA GLY A 126 -9.35 -10.91 9.88
C GLY A 126 -8.74 -11.66 8.70
N SER A 127 -9.44 -11.64 7.56
CA SER A 127 -8.92 -12.21 6.32
C SER A 127 -7.65 -11.50 5.84
N PRO A 128 -6.73 -12.20 5.16
CA PRO A 128 -5.54 -11.59 4.58
C PRO A 128 -5.86 -10.35 3.75
N THR A 129 -4.98 -9.35 3.83
CA THR A 129 -5.04 -8.14 3.01
C THR A 129 -3.73 -8.00 2.26
N TYR A 130 -3.81 -7.48 1.04
CA TYR A 130 -2.70 -7.39 0.11
C TYR A 130 -2.51 -5.94 -0.29
N ASP A 131 -1.28 -5.51 -0.49
CA ASP A 131 -0.97 -4.18 -0.99
C ASP A 131 -1.26 -4.04 -2.50
N SER A 132 -1.11 -2.83 -3.03
CA SER A 132 -1.29 -2.51 -4.46
C SER A 132 -0.32 -3.28 -5.37
N ALA A 133 0.76 -3.85 -4.82
CA ALA A 133 1.73 -4.68 -5.53
C ALA A 133 1.42 -6.18 -5.44
N GLY A 134 0.37 -6.57 -4.71
CA GLY A 134 -0.14 -7.93 -4.60
C GLY A 134 0.50 -8.78 -3.50
N PHE A 135 1.24 -8.18 -2.57
CA PHE A 135 1.88 -8.89 -1.45
C PHE A 135 1.04 -8.81 -0.19
N GLN A 136 1.02 -9.88 0.60
CA GLN A 136 0.30 -9.90 1.86
C GLN A 136 0.91 -8.92 2.86
N LEU A 137 0.06 -8.10 3.48
CA LEU A 137 0.42 -7.21 4.56
C LEU A 137 0.54 -7.94 5.90
N ASP A 138 1.47 -7.49 6.74
CA ASP A 138 1.58 -7.91 8.13
C ASP A 138 0.75 -6.99 9.01
N TYR A 139 -0.29 -7.53 9.66
CA TYR A 139 -1.18 -6.75 10.51
C TYR A 139 -0.43 -5.99 11.62
N LYS A 140 0.57 -6.60 12.28
CA LYS A 140 1.31 -5.95 13.38
C LYS A 140 2.16 -4.80 12.85
N LYS A 141 2.76 -4.97 11.66
CA LYS A 141 3.52 -3.88 11.01
C LYS A 141 2.58 -2.73 10.61
N VAL A 142 1.40 -3.04 10.06
CA VAL A 142 0.38 -2.04 9.71
C VAL A 142 -0.19 -1.33 10.94
N GLU A 143 -0.55 -2.06 12.00
CA GLU A 143 -1.03 -1.49 13.26
C GLU A 143 -0.01 -0.54 13.88
N LYS A 144 1.27 -0.92 13.87
CA LYS A 144 2.35 -0.05 14.33
C LYS A 144 2.49 1.20 13.46
N TRP A 145 2.34 1.07 12.14
CA TRP A 145 2.41 2.19 11.20
C TRP A 145 1.23 3.17 11.36
N MET A 146 0.04 2.67 11.69
CA MET A 146 -1.16 3.48 11.92
C MET A 146 -1.11 4.31 13.21
N LYS A 147 -0.23 3.99 14.16
CA LYS A 147 -0.11 4.74 15.41
C LYS A 147 0.52 6.11 15.15
N PRO A 148 -0.07 7.21 15.64
CA PRO A 148 0.57 8.52 15.59
C PRO A 148 1.94 8.46 16.28
N VAL A 149 2.98 8.92 15.60
CA VAL A 149 4.33 9.01 16.15
C VAL A 149 4.70 10.49 16.26
N GLY A 150 5.11 10.92 17.45
CA GLY A 150 5.63 12.26 17.65
C GLY A 150 6.90 12.49 16.81
N TYR A 151 6.98 13.65 16.15
CA TYR A 151 8.16 13.99 15.35
C TYR A 151 9.41 14.11 16.23
N ASN A 152 10.48 13.39 15.87
CA ASN A 152 11.77 13.49 16.52
C ASN A 152 12.88 13.45 15.48
N LYS A 153 13.48 14.61 15.20
CA LYS A 153 14.53 14.78 14.19
C LYS A 153 15.73 13.86 14.41
N LYS A 154 16.21 13.72 15.65
CA LYS A 154 17.38 12.87 15.97
C LYS A 154 17.09 11.40 15.72
N SER A 155 15.91 10.92 16.12
CA SER A 155 15.48 9.55 15.85
C SER A 155 15.38 9.27 14.34
N MET A 156 14.83 10.22 13.58
CA MET A 156 14.74 10.13 12.13
C MET A 156 16.11 10.07 11.46
N MET A 157 17.03 10.97 11.82
CA MET A 157 18.41 10.99 11.29
C MET A 157 19.15 9.68 11.61
N ASN A 158 19.10 9.22 12.86
CA ASN A 158 19.70 7.94 13.25
C ASN A 158 19.11 6.75 12.47
N SER A 159 17.81 6.80 12.15
CA SER A 159 17.16 5.77 11.34
C SER A 159 17.64 5.80 9.89
N MET A 160 17.84 6.99 9.33
CA MET A 160 18.40 7.17 7.98
C MET A 160 19.86 6.69 7.92
N ASP A 161 20.69 7.05 8.89
CA ASP A 161 22.09 6.59 8.96
C ASP A 161 22.20 5.07 9.04
N ARG A 162 21.35 4.42 9.85
CA ARG A 162 21.29 2.95 9.92
C ARG A 162 20.85 2.34 8.60
N ALA A 163 19.90 2.96 7.90
CA ALA A 163 19.43 2.48 6.60
C ALA A 163 20.52 2.59 5.53
N LEU A 164 21.29 3.68 5.52
CA LEU A 164 22.42 3.88 4.62
C LEU A 164 23.53 2.85 4.87
N LYS A 165 23.97 2.69 6.13
CA LYS A 165 24.97 1.67 6.51
C LYS A 165 24.55 0.26 6.10
N LYS A 166 23.29 -0.09 6.37
CA LYS A 166 22.73 -1.37 5.96
C LYS A 166 22.73 -1.52 4.43
N GLY A 167 22.39 -0.47 3.69
CA GLY A 167 22.43 -0.45 2.23
C GLY A 167 23.84 -0.65 1.68
N ASP A 168 24.85 -0.02 2.28
CA ASP A 168 26.26 -0.17 1.88
C ASP A 168 26.78 -1.58 2.16
N GLU A 169 26.44 -2.16 3.32
CA GLU A 169 26.77 -3.54 3.67
C GLU A 169 26.12 -4.54 2.70
N GLU A 170 24.83 -4.37 2.40
CA GLU A 170 24.11 -5.19 1.43
C GLU A 170 24.70 -5.07 0.03
N LYS A 171 25.05 -3.86 -0.40
CA LYS A 171 25.69 -3.62 -1.69
C LYS A 171 27.02 -4.33 -1.80
N LYS A 172 27.89 -4.15 -0.80
CA LYS A 172 29.22 -4.77 -0.79
C LYS A 172 29.11 -6.29 -0.87
N ALA A 173 28.26 -6.89 -0.04
CA ALA A 173 28.04 -8.33 -0.04
C ALA A 173 27.46 -8.82 -1.38
N ALA A 174 26.49 -8.10 -1.93
CA ALA A 174 25.87 -8.45 -3.20
C ALA A 174 26.88 -8.44 -4.34
N TYR A 175 27.71 -7.39 -4.44
CA TYR A 175 28.68 -7.28 -5.52
C TYR A 175 29.76 -8.36 -5.42
N GLU A 176 30.29 -8.60 -4.22
CA GLU A 176 31.29 -9.64 -3.96
C GLU A 176 30.81 -11.05 -4.36
N VAL A 177 29.53 -11.35 -4.10
CA VAL A 177 28.94 -12.65 -4.39
C VAL A 177 28.47 -12.75 -5.84
N PHE A 178 27.87 -11.70 -6.40
CA PHE A 178 27.18 -11.76 -7.69
C PHE A 178 28.09 -11.53 -8.89
N PHE A 179 29.10 -10.65 -8.76
CA PHE A 179 30.01 -10.31 -9.85
C PHE A 179 31.37 -11.02 -9.69
N VAL A 180 31.97 -11.42 -10.83
CA VAL A 180 33.27 -12.10 -10.86
C VAL A 180 34.35 -11.29 -10.14
N ASP A 181 34.44 -9.98 -10.44
CA ASP A 181 35.47 -9.09 -9.88
C ASP A 181 35.06 -8.42 -8.56
N GLY A 182 33.88 -8.77 -8.01
CA GLY A 182 33.33 -8.12 -6.83
C GLY A 182 32.98 -6.64 -7.03
N LYS A 183 33.01 -6.14 -8.27
CA LYS A 183 32.74 -4.77 -8.67
C LYS A 183 31.52 -4.77 -9.60
N GLY A 184 30.54 -3.93 -9.30
CA GLY A 184 29.39 -3.71 -10.16
C GLY A 184 29.61 -2.56 -11.15
N PRO A 185 28.66 -2.35 -12.06
CA PRO A 185 28.73 -1.29 -13.07
C PRO A 185 28.75 0.11 -12.44
N ASP A 186 29.44 1.05 -13.09
CA ASP A 186 29.51 2.46 -12.67
C ASP A 186 28.25 3.23 -13.09
N CYS A 187 27.15 2.96 -12.38
CA CYS A 187 25.85 3.57 -12.64
C CYS A 187 25.02 3.71 -11.35
N GLY A 188 23.82 4.29 -11.48
CA GLY A 188 22.89 4.54 -10.38
C GLY A 188 22.68 3.32 -9.47
N HIS A 189 23.24 3.40 -8.26
CA HIS A 189 23.43 2.23 -7.38
C HIS A 189 22.13 1.50 -6.99
N HIS A 190 21.01 2.22 -6.90
CA HIS A 190 19.74 1.63 -6.47
C HIS A 190 19.16 0.66 -7.52
N LEU A 191 19.28 1.00 -8.81
CA LEU A 191 18.76 0.16 -9.91
C LEU A 191 19.52 -1.17 -10.02
N VAL A 192 20.84 -1.13 -9.86
CA VAL A 192 21.67 -2.34 -9.88
C VAL A 192 21.27 -3.28 -8.75
N MET A 193 21.11 -2.74 -7.55
CA MET A 193 20.74 -3.55 -6.37
C MET A 193 19.36 -4.17 -6.51
N ASP A 194 18.38 -3.44 -7.03
CA ASP A 194 17.04 -3.97 -7.26
C ASP A 194 17.05 -5.16 -8.23
N LEU A 195 17.85 -5.09 -9.31
CA LEU A 195 18.01 -6.18 -10.27
C LEU A 195 18.75 -7.39 -9.68
N ILE A 196 19.84 -7.18 -8.93
CA ILE A 196 20.57 -8.27 -8.26
C ILE A 196 19.64 -8.98 -7.27
N LYS A 197 18.91 -8.21 -6.46
CA LYS A 197 17.97 -8.76 -5.49
C LYS A 197 16.81 -9.48 -6.16
N ASP A 198 16.32 -9.04 -7.31
CA ASP A 198 15.28 -9.75 -8.07
C ASP A 198 15.78 -11.10 -8.57
N LYS A 199 17.00 -11.16 -9.11
CA LYS A 199 17.63 -12.41 -9.53
C LYS A 199 17.80 -13.38 -8.35
N MET A 200 18.39 -12.92 -7.26
CA MET A 200 18.58 -13.71 -6.04
C MET A 200 17.25 -14.15 -5.41
N SER A 201 16.26 -13.26 -5.39
CA SER A 201 14.90 -13.54 -4.94
C SER A 201 14.32 -14.74 -5.67
N LYS A 202 14.39 -14.74 -6.99
CA LYS A 202 13.85 -15.82 -7.83
C LYS A 202 14.67 -17.10 -7.75
N ASP A 203 15.99 -17.01 -7.64
CA ASP A 203 16.87 -18.17 -7.51
C ASP A 203 16.72 -18.87 -6.14
N LEU A 204 16.38 -18.11 -5.09
CA LEU A 204 16.16 -18.64 -3.75
C LEU A 204 14.69 -18.93 -3.42
N ASP A 205 13.76 -18.50 -4.27
CA ASP A 205 12.31 -18.47 -4.03
C ASP A 205 11.93 -17.71 -2.75
N ILE A 206 12.57 -16.56 -2.53
CA ILE A 206 12.36 -15.70 -1.36
C ILE A 206 11.89 -14.34 -1.84
N PRO A 207 10.84 -13.72 -1.24
CA PRO A 207 10.35 -12.42 -1.68
C PRO A 207 11.44 -11.35 -1.69
N LEU A 208 11.46 -10.52 -2.74
CA LEU A 208 12.49 -9.50 -2.96
C LEU A 208 12.71 -8.59 -1.74
N HIS A 209 11.64 -8.19 -1.05
CA HIS A 209 11.73 -7.30 0.12
C HIS A 209 12.39 -7.94 1.35
N GLN A 210 12.60 -9.26 1.34
CA GLN A 210 13.25 -10.02 2.41
C GLN A 210 14.72 -10.35 2.11
N ILE A 211 15.18 -10.13 0.87
CA ILE A 211 16.58 -10.36 0.50
C ILE A 211 17.48 -9.36 1.24
N ASP A 212 18.27 -9.91 2.15
CA ASP A 212 19.27 -9.24 2.98
C ASP A 212 20.65 -9.90 2.82
N VAL A 213 21.64 -9.43 3.59
CA VAL A 213 23.02 -9.95 3.57
C VAL A 213 23.09 -11.47 3.78
N LYS A 214 22.21 -12.05 4.60
CA LYS A 214 22.22 -13.50 4.88
C LYS A 214 21.81 -14.29 3.64
N HIS A 215 20.77 -13.83 2.95
CA HIS A 215 20.30 -14.45 1.72
C HIS A 215 21.29 -14.28 0.58
N ILE A 216 21.94 -13.12 0.48
CA ILE A 216 23.02 -12.87 -0.47
C ILE A 216 24.16 -13.88 -0.27
N LYS A 217 24.63 -14.08 0.96
CA LYS A 217 25.67 -15.08 1.27
C LYS A 217 25.22 -16.51 0.92
N LYS A 218 23.99 -16.87 1.28
CA LYS A 218 23.39 -18.17 0.93
C LYS A 218 23.32 -18.41 -0.58
N TRP A 219 23.06 -17.36 -1.37
CA TRP A 219 23.09 -17.46 -2.83
C TRP A 219 24.51 -17.83 -3.32
N GLY A 220 25.55 -17.19 -2.77
CA GLY A 220 26.95 -17.54 -3.08
C GLY A 220 27.32 -18.96 -2.66
N GLU A 221 26.91 -19.40 -1.47
CA GLU A 221 27.15 -20.76 -0.96
C GLU A 221 26.49 -21.85 -1.81
N LYS A 222 25.35 -21.53 -2.44
CA LYS A 222 24.67 -22.43 -3.39
C LYS A 222 25.41 -22.58 -4.72
N GLY A 223 26.47 -21.81 -4.95
CA GLY A 223 27.30 -21.92 -6.15
C GLY A 223 26.63 -21.45 -7.44
N PHE A 224 25.68 -20.50 -7.34
CA PHE A 224 25.15 -19.86 -8.54
C PHE A 224 26.25 -19.12 -9.30
N GLU A 225 26.16 -19.14 -10.63
CA GLU A 225 27.17 -18.57 -11.50
C GLU A 225 27.27 -17.05 -11.34
N LYS A 226 28.50 -16.58 -11.08
CA LYS A 226 28.80 -15.15 -11.07
C LYS A 226 28.84 -14.61 -12.48
N VAL A 227 28.41 -13.36 -12.64
CA VAL A 227 28.39 -12.70 -13.95
C VAL A 227 29.44 -11.60 -14.03
N LYS A 228 29.88 -11.23 -15.23
CA LYS A 228 30.68 -10.03 -15.43
C LYS A 228 29.77 -8.81 -15.46
N ALA A 229 30.15 -7.76 -14.75
CA ALA A 229 29.32 -6.57 -14.60
C ALA A 229 28.97 -5.92 -15.95
N ASP A 230 29.96 -5.75 -16.83
CA ASP A 230 29.79 -5.05 -18.12
C ASP A 230 28.95 -5.84 -19.12
N GLU A 231 28.99 -7.18 -19.05
CA GLU A 231 28.19 -8.05 -19.92
C GLU A 231 26.75 -8.20 -19.40
N TRP A 232 26.56 -8.17 -18.08
CA TRP A 232 25.25 -8.32 -17.46
C TRP A 232 24.47 -7.01 -17.34
N TRP A 233 25.15 -5.88 -17.18
CA TRP A 233 24.49 -4.59 -16.98
C TRP A 233 23.88 -4.07 -18.28
N VAL A 234 22.57 -3.83 -18.21
CA VAL A 234 21.80 -3.13 -19.23
C VAL A 234 20.83 -2.24 -18.48
N GLU A 235 20.63 -1.01 -18.95
CA GLU A 235 19.70 -0.10 -18.30
C GLU A 235 18.27 -0.69 -18.30
N PRO A 236 17.55 -0.67 -17.16
CA PRO A 236 16.18 -1.14 -17.11
C PRO A 236 15.26 -0.34 -18.04
N ASN A 237 14.39 -1.05 -18.77
CA ASN A 237 13.35 -0.38 -19.55
C ASN A 237 12.19 0.12 -18.67
N GLU A 238 11.24 0.84 -19.28
CA GLU A 238 10.10 1.44 -18.56
C GLU A 238 9.23 0.42 -17.82
N VAL A 239 9.05 -0.80 -18.37
CA VAL A 239 8.26 -1.84 -17.72
C VAL A 239 8.98 -2.36 -16.47
N GLU A 240 10.29 -2.55 -16.54
CA GLU A 240 11.11 -2.93 -15.39
C GLU A 240 11.13 -1.83 -14.32
N LYS A 241 11.34 -0.56 -14.71
CA LYS A 241 11.30 0.61 -13.82
C LYS A 241 9.95 0.69 -13.10
N ALA A 242 8.84 0.59 -13.83
CA ALA A 242 7.49 0.59 -13.26
C ALA A 242 7.27 -0.60 -12.30
N ARG A 243 7.73 -1.80 -12.67
CA ARG A 243 7.66 -2.99 -11.82
C ARG A 243 8.42 -2.80 -10.51
N PHE A 244 9.65 -2.30 -10.54
CA PHE A 244 10.43 -2.07 -9.33
C PHE A 244 9.83 -0.98 -8.45
N SER A 245 9.37 0.13 -9.02
CA SER A 245 8.63 1.16 -8.29
C SER A 245 7.44 0.56 -7.53
N LYS A 246 6.65 -0.30 -8.20
CA LYS A 246 5.53 -1.01 -7.59
C LYS A 246 5.98 -2.00 -6.50
N MET A 247 7.03 -2.79 -6.76
CA MET A 247 7.55 -3.78 -5.82
C MET A 247 8.19 -3.14 -4.58
N MET A 248 8.75 -1.94 -4.65
CA MET A 248 9.38 -1.31 -3.50
C MET A 248 8.38 -0.53 -2.62
N GLY A 249 7.28 -0.07 -3.20
CA GLY A 249 6.18 0.58 -2.47
C GLY A 249 5.61 -0.32 -1.37
N GLY A 250 5.59 0.16 -0.13
CA GLY A 250 5.00 -0.57 1.00
C GLY A 250 5.77 -1.81 1.48
N ALA A 251 6.95 -2.10 0.92
CA ALA A 251 7.72 -3.33 1.20
C ALA A 251 7.94 -3.62 2.70
N LYS A 252 8.16 -2.57 3.52
CA LYS A 252 8.37 -2.70 4.97
C LYS A 252 7.14 -3.15 5.76
N LEU A 253 5.94 -3.08 5.17
CA LEU A 253 4.68 -3.44 5.81
C LEU A 253 4.21 -4.85 5.42
N ARG A 254 4.93 -5.52 4.52
CA ARG A 254 4.61 -6.85 4.06
C ARG A 254 4.97 -7.91 5.09
N LYS A 255 4.28 -9.04 5.01
CA LYS A 255 4.57 -10.23 5.78
C LYS A 255 5.90 -10.84 5.36
N ASP A 256 6.64 -11.34 6.35
CA ASP A 256 7.84 -12.14 6.12
C ASP A 256 7.39 -13.61 5.91
N LEU A 257 7.95 -14.31 4.91
CA LEU A 257 7.50 -15.65 4.49
C LEU A 257 8.50 -16.72 4.95
#